data_AF-A0A101CWI1-F1
#
_entry.id   AF-A0A101CWI1-F1
#
_cell.length_a   1.000
_cell.length_b   1.000
_cell.length_c   1.000
_cell.angle_alpha   90.00
_cell.angle_beta   90.00
_cell.angle_gamma   90.00
#
_symmetry.space_group_name_H-M   'P 1'
#
loop_
_entity.id
_entity.type
_entity.pdbx_description
1 polymer ?
#
loop_
_entity_poly.entity_id
_entity_poly.type
_entity_poly.pdbx_seq_one_letter_code
_entity_poly.pdbx_strand_id
1 'polypeptide(L)'
;MKTIKNTNIFALALPFAILLTYPFIQEGAFGFSLLSTMITGFLQFCIGVKMLVDNPKNKDLQIYMTGVIVFFILWFINIDLNYNDILSYVSFSMPPILAIYLTLIIYKIP
;
A
#
# COMPACT_ATOMS: atom_id res chain seq x y z
N MET A 1 6.57 -1.74 18.97
CA MET A 1 6.94 -1.27 17.61
C MET A 1 7.61 -2.32 16.72
N LYS A 2 8.43 -3.24 17.27
CA LYS A 2 9.12 -4.28 16.46
C LYS A 2 8.19 -5.13 15.57
N THR A 3 7.04 -5.57 16.10
CA THR A 3 6.07 -6.36 15.34
C THR A 3 5.55 -5.60 14.12
N ILE A 4 5.18 -4.32 14.28
CA ILE A 4 4.70 -3.46 13.18
C ILE A 4 5.78 -3.28 12.10
N LYS A 5 7.03 -3.02 12.51
CA LYS A 5 8.18 -2.89 11.60
C LYS A 5 8.35 -4.18 10.77
N ASN A 6 8.35 -5.34 11.42
CA ASN A 6 8.49 -6.63 10.76
C ASN A 6 7.31 -6.95 9.82
N THR A 7 6.07 -6.69 10.25
CA THR A 7 4.88 -6.92 9.40
C THR A 7 4.90 -6.02 8.16
N ASN A 8 5.28 -4.74 8.30
CA ASN A 8 5.38 -3.84 7.14
C ASN A 8 6.47 -4.27 6.15
N ILE A 9 7.65 -4.68 6.65
CA ILE A 9 8.72 -5.21 5.79
C ILE A 9 8.26 -6.47 5.07
N PHE A 10 7.61 -7.40 5.80
CA PHE A 10 7.09 -8.62 5.22
C PHE A 10 6.07 -8.32 4.11
N ALA A 11 5.12 -7.41 4.37
CA ALA A 11 4.13 -7.01 3.38
C ALA A 11 4.80 -6.42 2.13
N LEU A 12 5.76 -5.50 2.30
CA LEU A 12 6.49 -4.91 1.18
C LEU A 12 7.30 -5.94 0.38
N ALA A 13 7.92 -6.91 1.06
CA ALA A 13 8.76 -7.92 0.42
C ALA A 13 7.94 -8.99 -0.32
N LEU A 14 6.69 -9.24 0.10
CA LEU A 14 5.86 -10.33 -0.39
C LEU A 14 5.65 -10.31 -1.92
N PRO A 15 5.26 -9.19 -2.56
CA PRO A 15 5.12 -9.15 -4.02
C PRO A 15 6.41 -9.47 -4.75
N PHE A 16 7.54 -8.94 -4.29
CA PHE A 16 8.84 -9.21 -4.89
C PHE A 16 9.29 -10.65 -4.69
N ALA A 17 9.06 -11.22 -3.51
CA ALA A 17 9.36 -12.61 -3.21
C ALA A 17 8.57 -13.56 -4.13
N ILE A 18 7.29 -13.25 -4.39
CA ILE A 18 6.47 -14.02 -5.34
C ILE A 18 6.98 -13.81 -6.78
N LEU A 19 7.28 -12.57 -7.17
CA LEU A 19 7.77 -12.26 -8.52
C LEU A 19 9.10 -12.96 -8.83
N LEU A 20 9.98 -13.14 -7.84
CA LEU A 20 11.23 -13.90 -8.00
C LEU A 20 11.01 -15.37 -8.41
N THR A 21 9.80 -15.92 -8.22
CA THR A 21 9.44 -17.28 -8.66
C THR A 21 9.01 -17.35 -10.13
N TYR A 22 9.00 -16.22 -10.86
CA TYR A 22 8.63 -16.15 -12.27
C TYR A 22 9.34 -17.15 -13.18
N PRO A 23 10.66 -17.45 -13.04
CA PRO A 23 11.30 -18.47 -13.86
C PRO A 23 10.69 -19.87 -13.76
N PHE A 24 9.96 -20.17 -12.67
CA PHE A 24 9.40 -21.50 -12.39
C PHE A 24 7.89 -21.57 -12.65
N ILE A 25 7.14 -20.51 -12.33
CA ILE A 25 5.66 -20.49 -12.36
C ILE A 25 5.12 -19.53 -13.44
N GLN A 26 6.02 -18.78 -14.11
CA GLN A 26 5.73 -17.90 -15.26
C GLN A 26 4.60 -16.91 -14.96
N GLU A 27 3.60 -16.80 -15.84
CA GLU A 27 2.45 -15.89 -15.72
C GLU A 27 1.69 -16.04 -14.39
N GLY A 28 1.69 -17.23 -13.80
CA GLY A 28 1.10 -17.46 -12.48
C GLY A 28 1.82 -16.64 -11.40
N ALA A 29 3.15 -16.57 -11.42
CA ALA A 29 3.92 -15.76 -10.47
C ALA A 29 3.63 -14.26 -10.66
N PHE A 30 3.48 -13.79 -11.90
CA PHE A 30 3.13 -12.40 -12.17
C PHE A 30 1.75 -12.04 -11.62
N GLY A 31 0.74 -12.87 -11.91
CA GLY A 31 -0.62 -12.69 -11.38
C GLY A 31 -0.67 -12.74 -9.86
N PHE A 32 -0.01 -13.70 -9.22
CA PHE A 32 0.05 -13.80 -7.75
C PHE A 32 0.82 -12.63 -7.12
N SER A 33 1.88 -12.14 -7.77
CA SER A 33 2.61 -10.95 -7.33
C SER A 33 1.69 -9.74 -7.31
N LEU A 34 0.94 -9.48 -8.39
CA LEU A 34 -0.02 -8.37 -8.45
C LEU A 34 -1.12 -8.50 -7.39
N LEU A 35 -1.72 -9.68 -7.22
CA LEU A 35 -2.72 -9.90 -6.17
C LEU A 35 -2.14 -9.65 -4.77
N SER A 36 -0.89 -10.04 -4.53
CA SER A 36 -0.23 -9.79 -3.24
C SER A 36 0.02 -8.30 -2.97
N THR A 37 0.10 -7.44 -4.01
CA THR A 37 0.14 -5.98 -3.80
C THR A 37 -1.14 -5.45 -3.17
N MET A 38 -2.30 -6.03 -3.50
CA MET A 38 -3.58 -5.67 -2.88
C MET A 38 -3.59 -6.08 -1.40
N ILE A 39 -3.10 -7.29 -1.10
CA ILE A 39 -2.94 -7.77 0.27
C ILE A 39 -1.97 -6.87 1.05
N THR A 40 -0.87 -6.46 0.42
CA THR A 40 0.12 -5.54 0.99
C THR A 40 -0.51 -4.20 1.36
N GLY A 41 -1.27 -3.60 0.43
CA GLY A 41 -1.99 -2.35 0.68
C GLY A 41 -3.00 -2.48 1.83
N PHE A 42 -3.72 -3.59 1.91
CA PHE A 42 -4.64 -3.87 3.01
C PHE A 42 -3.92 -4.00 4.37
N LEU A 43 -2.82 -4.76 4.44
CA LEU A 43 -2.02 -4.88 5.66
C LEU A 43 -1.47 -3.52 6.10
N GLN A 44 -0.98 -2.71 5.15
CA GLN A 44 -0.49 -1.37 5.44
C GLN A 44 -1.60 -0.45 5.94
N PHE A 45 -2.80 -0.53 5.38
CA PHE A 45 -3.97 0.19 5.90
C PHE A 45 -4.27 -0.22 7.35
N CYS A 46 -4.32 -1.52 7.65
CA CYS A 46 -4.55 -2.00 9.02
C CYS A 46 -3.49 -1.48 10.00
N ILE A 47 -2.21 -1.49 9.59
CA ILE A 47 -1.10 -0.93 10.38
C ILE A 47 -1.31 0.57 10.59
N GLY A 48 -1.63 1.33 9.54
CA GLY A 48 -1.87 2.77 9.62
C GLY A 48 -3.03 3.12 10.55
N VAL A 49 -4.15 2.40 10.44
CA VAL A 49 -5.31 2.54 11.36
C VAL A 49 -4.89 2.28 12.79
N LYS A 50 -4.22 1.15 13.06
CA LYS A 50 -3.76 0.80 14.41
C LYS A 50 -2.86 1.88 14.99
N MET A 51 -1.89 2.36 14.20
CA MET A 51 -0.98 3.42 14.64
C MET A 51 -1.70 4.75 14.88
N LEU A 52 -2.70 5.09 14.08
CA LEU A 52 -3.50 6.30 14.26
C LEU A 52 -4.38 6.21 15.51
N VAL A 53 -4.97 5.05 15.80
CA VAL A 53 -5.72 4.83 17.05
C VAL A 53 -4.83 5.02 18.27
N ASP A 54 -3.60 4.50 18.24
CA ASP A 54 -2.64 4.67 19.33
C ASP A 54 -2.13 6.12 19.43
N ASN A 55 -2.03 6.84 18.30
CA ASN A 55 -1.43 8.18 18.21
C ASN A 55 -2.30 9.13 17.36
N PRO A 56 -3.52 9.48 17.81
CA PRO A 56 -4.51 10.16 16.98
C PRO A 56 -4.11 11.58 16.58
N LYS A 57 -3.19 12.21 17.32
CA LYS A 57 -2.69 13.57 17.05
C LYS A 57 -1.48 13.60 16.12
N ASN A 58 -0.98 12.44 15.67
CA ASN A 58 0.16 12.39 14.76
C ASN A 58 -0.26 12.83 13.35
N LYS A 59 0.23 14.00 12.93
CA LYS A 59 -0.10 14.59 11.62
C LYS A 59 0.36 13.74 10.44
N ASP A 60 1.48 13.04 10.56
CA ASP A 60 2.00 12.20 9.47
C ASP A 60 1.04 11.01 9.22
N LEU A 61 0.49 10.42 10.29
CA LEU A 61 -0.51 9.35 10.18
C LEU A 61 -1.85 9.86 9.65
N GLN A 62 -2.27 11.07 10.03
CA GLN A 62 -3.47 11.69 9.47
C GLN A 62 -3.31 11.93 7.96
N ILE A 63 -2.17 12.47 7.51
CA ILE A 63 -1.85 12.67 6.10
C ILE A 63 -1.87 11.33 5.34
N TYR A 64 -1.27 10.29 5.91
CA TYR A 64 -1.31 8.95 5.32
C TYR A 64 -2.76 8.48 5.10
N MET A 65 -3.60 8.56 6.13
CA MET A 65 -5.01 8.13 6.05
C MET A 65 -5.83 8.99 5.10
N THR A 66 -5.60 10.31 5.05
CA THR A 66 -6.19 11.18 4.03
C THR A 66 -5.78 10.74 2.63
N GLY A 67 -4.50 10.40 2.42
CA GLY A 67 -4.02 9.87 1.14
C GLY A 67 -4.71 8.56 0.75
N VAL A 68 -4.93 7.64 1.69
CA VAL A 68 -5.69 6.40 1.45
C VAL A 68 -7.13 6.70 1.05
N ILE A 69 -7.80 7.61 1.74
CA ILE A 69 -9.19 8.02 1.40
C ILE A 69 -9.24 8.64 0.00
N VAL A 70 -8.31 9.55 -0.30
CA VAL A 70 -8.21 10.20 -1.62
C VAL A 70 -7.98 9.16 -2.72
N PHE A 71 -7.13 8.15 -2.48
CA PHE A 71 -6.93 7.06 -3.43
C PHE A 71 -8.24 6.35 -3.78
N PHE A 72 -9.03 5.94 -2.79
CA PHE A 72 -10.31 5.26 -3.04
C PHE A 72 -11.35 6.15 -3.72
N ILE A 73 -11.39 7.45 -3.37
CA ILE A 73 -12.26 8.42 -4.03
C ILE A 73 -11.87 8.58 -5.51
N LEU A 74 -10.58 8.78 -5.79
CA LEU A 74 -10.07 8.90 -7.16
C LEU A 74 -10.32 7.63 -7.97
N TRP A 75 -10.16 6.47 -7.36
CA TRP A 75 -10.45 5.20 -8.01
C TRP A 75 -11.93 5.09 -8.40
N PHE A 76 -12.85 5.47 -7.51
CA PHE A 76 -14.29 5.49 -7.81
C PHE A 76 -14.64 6.46 -8.94
N ILE A 77 -14.10 7.70 -8.89
CA ILE A 77 -14.26 8.68 -9.96
C ILE A 77 -13.71 8.16 -11.29
N ASN A 78 -12.58 7.44 -11.26
CA ASN A 78 -11.98 6.89 -12.48
C ASN A 78 -12.88 5.81 -13.13
N ILE A 79 -13.60 5.03 -12.32
CA ILE A 79 -14.59 4.07 -12.83
C ILE A 79 -15.71 4.81 -13.57
N ASP A 80 -16.26 5.88 -12.98
CA ASP A 80 -17.33 6.68 -13.59
C ASP A 80 -16.89 7.37 -14.90
N LEU A 81 -15.60 7.69 -15.02
CA LEU A 81 -14.99 8.28 -16.21
C LEU A 81 -14.49 7.25 -17.23
N ASN A 82 -14.86 5.98 -17.08
CA ASN A 82 -14.44 4.88 -17.96
C ASN A 82 -12.91 4.76 -18.10
N TYR A 83 -12.21 4.83 -16.96
CA TYR A 83 -10.75 4.69 -16.85
C TYR A 83 -9.99 5.73 -17.66
N ASN A 84 -10.16 7.01 -17.31
CA ASN A 84 -9.36 8.09 -17.88
C ASN A 84 -7.85 7.82 -17.68
N ASP A 85 -7.06 8.02 -18.73
CA ASP A 85 -5.62 7.70 -18.73
C ASP A 85 -4.86 8.37 -17.58
N ILE A 86 -5.11 9.67 -17.36
CA ILE A 86 -4.40 10.46 -16.33
C ILE A 86 -4.73 9.91 -14.94
N LEU A 87 -6.01 9.69 -14.65
CA LEU A 87 -6.43 9.13 -13.36
C LEU A 87 -5.91 7.70 -13.17
N SER A 88 -5.82 6.93 -14.24
CA SER A 88 -5.30 5.56 -14.21
C SER A 88 -3.80 5.54 -13.87
N TYR A 89 -2.99 6.41 -14.47
CA TYR A 89 -1.57 6.55 -14.10
C TYR A 89 -1.37 7.00 -12.65
N VAL A 90 -2.18 7.95 -12.18
CA VAL A 90 -2.15 8.40 -10.78
C VAL A 90 -2.53 7.26 -9.84
N SER A 91 -3.61 6.53 -10.16
CA SER A 91 -4.09 5.40 -9.36
C SER A 91 -3.08 4.26 -9.30
N PHE A 92 -2.35 4.02 -10.39
CA PHE A 92 -1.27 3.02 -10.42
C PHE A 92 -0.07 3.42 -9.56
N SER A 93 0.24 4.72 -9.50
CA SER A 93 1.41 5.24 -8.80
C SER A 93 1.19 5.50 -7.31
N MET A 94 -0.06 5.74 -6.88
CA MET A 94 -0.38 6.05 -5.48
C MET A 94 -0.04 4.92 -4.48
N PRO A 95 -0.39 3.65 -4.72
CA PRO A 95 -0.11 2.56 -3.78
C PRO A 95 1.36 2.46 -3.36
N PRO A 96 2.36 2.43 -4.27
CA PRO A 96 3.77 2.39 -3.84
C PRO A 96 4.20 3.67 -3.09
N ILE A 97 3.67 4.85 -3.45
CA ILE A 97 3.96 6.10 -2.73
C ILE A 97 3.45 6.04 -1.29
N LEU A 98 2.21 5.60 -1.09
CA LEU A 98 1.62 5.44 0.24
C LEU A 98 2.35 4.38 1.07
N ALA A 99 2.77 3.29 0.43
CA ALA A 99 3.54 2.22 1.06
C ALA A 99 4.91 2.71 1.59
N ILE A 100 5.62 3.50 0.77
CA ILE A 100 6.88 4.13 1.17
C ILE A 100 6.62 5.14 2.30
N TYR A 101 5.60 5.98 2.17
CA TYR A 101 5.28 7.00 3.17
C TYR A 101 4.97 6.38 4.54
N LEU A 102 4.14 5.34 4.61
CA LEU A 102 3.86 4.64 5.87
C LEU A 102 5.13 4.03 6.47
N THR A 103 6.01 3.49 5.63
CA THR A 103 7.29 2.95 6.08
C THR A 103 8.13 4.03 6.76
N LEU A 104 8.24 5.22 6.17
CA LEU A 104 8.96 6.33 6.80
C LEU A 104 8.38 6.71 8.16
N ILE A 105 7.05 6.73 8.30
CA ILE A 105 6.38 7.00 9.58
C ILE A 105 6.73 5.93 10.63
N ILE A 106 6.65 4.65 10.25
CA ILE A 106 6.93 3.51 11.14
C ILE A 106 8.35 3.58 11.71
N TYR A 107 9.32 3.99 10.89
CA TYR A 107 10.73 4.06 11.30
C TYR A 107 11.10 5.34 12.06
N LYS A 108 10.32 6.42 11.90
CA LYS A 108 10.47 7.66 12.69
C LYS A 108 10.02 7.48 14.14
N ILE A 109 9.10 6.55 14.40
CA ILE A 109 8.62 6.25 15.75
C ILE A 109 9.55 5.19 16.40
N PRO A 110 10.14 5.47 17.57
CA PRO A 110 11.04 4.54 18.26
C PRO A 110 10.37 3.18 18.54
#